data_AF-A0A2G5CT88-F1
#
_entry.id   AF-A0A2G5CT88-F1
#
_cell.length_a   1.000
_cell.length_b   1.000
_cell.length_c   1.000
_cell.angle_alpha   90.00
_cell.angle_beta   90.00
_cell.angle_gamma   90.00
#
_symmetry.space_group_name_H-M   'P 1'
#
loop_
_entity.id
_entity.type
_entity.pdbx_description
1 polymer ?
#
loop_
_entity_poly.entity_id
_entity_poly.type
_entity_poly.pdbx_seq_one_letter_code
_entity_poly.pdbx_strand_id
1 'polypeptide(L)'
;MAKVVLYLSNVTHGGETLFLNSELKNTQPKDNTWSECARKGYTVKPIKGNALLLFGLQLNTSPDETSSNFICPVLQGEKWFATKLYHLRAIDGEKVSSESESGDCIDEEDSCPYWAAQGECEKNPHYMIGTPDYYGACRKSCKVC
;
A
#
# COMPACT_ATOMS: atom_id res chain seq x y z
N MET A 1 -12.77 3.09 -1.18
CA MET A 1 -11.39 3.20 -1.66
C MET A 1 -10.65 4.14 -0.72
N ALA A 2 -9.44 3.79 -0.31
CA ALA A 2 -8.58 4.66 0.48
C ALA A 2 -7.22 4.85 -0.20
N LYS A 3 -6.57 5.97 0.05
CA LYS A 3 -5.26 6.35 -0.49
C LYS A 3 -4.36 6.78 0.66
N VAL A 4 -3.19 6.17 0.78
CA VAL A 4 -2.12 6.67 1.65
C VAL A 4 -1.06 7.31 0.77
N VAL A 5 -0.79 8.60 1.01
CA VAL A 5 0.31 9.34 0.39
C VAL A 5 1.44 9.47 1.40
N LEU A 6 2.60 8.90 1.09
CA LEU A 6 3.81 8.94 1.89
C LEU A 6 4.74 10.02 1.32
N TYR A 7 5.11 11.03 2.11
CA TYR A 7 6.06 12.06 1.68
C TYR A 7 7.50 11.59 1.91
N LEU A 8 8.28 11.51 0.83
CA LEU A 8 9.65 10.97 0.84
C LEU A 8 10.73 12.08 0.84
N SER A 9 10.36 13.31 0.53
CA SER A 9 11.22 14.50 0.63
C SER A 9 10.50 15.64 1.34
N ASN A 10 11.31 16.56 1.89
CA ASN A 10 10.84 17.88 2.27
C ASN A 10 10.80 18.74 1.01
N VAL A 11 9.76 19.56 0.86
CA VAL A 11 9.70 20.58 -0.21
C VAL A 11 10.00 21.95 0.39
N THR A 12 10.84 22.73 -0.28
CA THR A 12 11.25 24.05 0.21
C THR A 12 10.13 25.07 0.08
N HIS A 13 9.46 25.13 -1.08
CA HIS A 13 8.29 25.97 -1.29
C HIS A 13 7.34 25.37 -2.33
N GLY A 14 6.03 25.43 -2.08
CA GLY A 14 5.01 24.79 -2.92
C GLY A 14 4.85 23.29 -2.65
N GLY A 15 4.27 22.58 -3.62
CA GLY A 15 4.09 21.12 -3.57
C GLY A 15 3.04 20.64 -2.57
N GLU A 16 2.22 21.52 -2.01
CA GLU A 16 1.24 21.17 -0.99
C GLU A 16 0.06 20.35 -1.56
N THR A 17 -0.58 19.53 -0.73
CA THR A 17 -1.82 18.83 -1.08
C THR A 17 -3.01 19.67 -0.63
N LEU A 18 -3.80 20.18 -1.57
CA LEU A 18 -4.91 21.11 -1.40
C LEU A 18 -6.26 20.40 -1.45
N PHE A 19 -7.12 20.70 -0.48
CA PHE A 19 -8.51 20.25 -0.40
C PHE A 19 -9.44 21.46 -0.49
N LEU A 20 -10.01 21.68 -1.67
CA LEU A 20 -10.91 22.82 -1.94
C LEU A 20 -12.28 22.65 -1.28
N ASN A 21 -12.77 21.41 -1.24
CA ASN A 21 -14.12 21.07 -0.77
C ASN A 21 -14.14 20.65 0.70
N SER A 22 -13.00 20.75 1.41
CA SER A 22 -12.94 20.42 2.83
C SER A 22 -13.75 21.44 3.64
N GLU A 23 -14.54 20.95 4.59
CA GLU A 23 -15.24 21.79 5.59
C GLU A 23 -14.25 22.60 6.45
N LEU A 24 -13.01 22.11 6.56
CA LEU A 24 -11.93 22.76 7.32
C LEU A 24 -11.18 23.83 6.52
N LYS A 25 -11.59 24.16 5.29
CA LYS A 25 -10.87 25.09 4.41
C LYS A 25 -10.51 26.44 5.04
N ASN A 26 -11.34 26.93 5.97
CA ASN A 26 -11.17 28.23 6.62
C ASN A 26 -10.55 28.15 8.03
N THR A 27 -10.26 26.94 8.54
CA THR A 27 -9.76 26.78 9.92
C THR A 27 -8.24 26.85 10.01
N GLN A 28 -7.54 26.66 8.89
CA GLN A 28 -6.08 26.66 8.86
C GLN A 28 -5.54 28.09 8.65
N PRO A 29 -4.80 28.66 9.61
CA PRO A 29 -4.14 29.95 9.42
C PRO A 29 -3.08 29.84 8.31
N LYS A 30 -3.09 30.80 7.39
CA LYS A 30 -2.13 30.87 6.27
C LYS A 30 -1.15 32.00 6.49
N ASP A 31 0.07 31.64 6.87
CA ASP A 31 1.21 32.56 6.93
C ASP A 31 1.89 32.73 5.55
N ASN A 32 3.02 33.43 5.52
CA ASN A 32 3.78 33.69 4.30
C ASN A 32 4.54 32.49 3.74
N THR A 33 4.54 31.35 4.45
CA THR A 33 5.24 30.14 4.01
C THR A 33 4.41 29.27 3.05
N TRP A 34 3.12 29.59 2.86
CA TRP A 34 2.21 28.89 1.95
C TRP A 34 2.25 29.47 0.54
N SER A 35 2.24 28.60 -0.47
CA SER A 35 2.07 29.00 -1.87
C SER A 35 0.70 29.65 -2.11
N GLU A 36 0.57 30.44 -3.18
CA GLU A 36 -0.71 31.04 -3.57
C GLU A 36 -1.80 29.98 -3.83
N CYS A 37 -1.42 28.83 -4.39
CA CYS A 37 -2.30 27.69 -4.57
C CYS A 37 -2.80 27.15 -3.22
N ALA A 38 -1.91 26.97 -2.25
CA ALA A 38 -2.24 26.45 -0.93
C ALA A 38 -3.12 27.39 -0.09
N ARG A 39 -3.25 28.67 -0.45
CA ARG A 39 -4.13 29.60 0.27
C ARG A 39 -5.61 29.41 -0.05
N LYS A 40 -5.96 28.67 -1.10
CA LYS A 40 -7.34 28.54 -1.60
C LYS A 40 -8.22 27.54 -0.82
N GLY A 41 -7.67 26.80 0.12
CA GLY A 41 -8.42 25.80 0.89
C GLY A 41 -7.62 25.17 2.02
N TYR A 42 -8.08 24.02 2.52
CA TYR A 42 -7.34 23.27 3.53
C TYR A 42 -6.14 22.60 2.88
N THR A 43 -4.96 22.62 3.51
CA THR A 43 -3.75 22.18 2.82
C THR A 43 -2.76 21.48 3.73
N VAL A 44 -2.08 20.48 3.18
CA VAL A 44 -1.07 19.69 3.88
C VAL A 44 0.28 19.89 3.22
N LYS A 45 1.29 20.26 4.01
CA LYS A 45 2.68 20.38 3.52
C LYS A 45 3.34 19.00 3.37
N PRO A 46 4.13 18.79 2.31
CA PRO A 46 4.91 17.57 2.14
C PRO A 46 6.17 17.61 3.02
N ILE A 47 6.07 17.00 4.19
CA ILE A 47 7.18 16.85 5.14
C ILE A 47 7.64 15.40 5.09
N LYS A 48 8.93 15.17 4.83
CA LYS A 48 9.54 13.84 4.75
C LYS A 48 9.18 13.02 5.99
N GLY A 49 8.70 11.80 5.75
CA GLY A 49 8.29 10.86 6.79
C GLY A 49 6.82 10.97 7.19
N ASN A 50 6.13 12.08 6.90
CA ASN A 50 4.71 12.18 7.15
C ASN A 50 3.88 11.40 6.12
N ALA A 51 2.74 10.90 6.57
CA ALA A 51 1.77 10.21 5.74
C ALA A 51 0.41 10.91 5.79
N LEU A 52 -0.30 10.89 4.67
CA LEU A 52 -1.66 11.42 4.53
C LEU A 52 -2.58 10.28 4.09
N LEU A 53 -3.48 9.86 4.98
CA LEU A 53 -4.52 8.88 4.70
C LEU A 53 -5.80 9.59 4.27
N LEU A 54 -6.37 9.17 3.15
CA LEU A 54 -7.56 9.73 2.55
C LEU A 54 -8.56 8.63 2.24
N PHE A 55 -9.80 8.82 2.67
CA PHE A 55 -10.92 7.97 2.30
C PHE A 55 -11.70 8.66 1.19
N GLY A 56 -11.82 8.01 0.04
CA GLY A 56 -12.57 8.55 -1.10
C GLY A 56 -14.05 8.19 -1.09
N LEU A 57 -14.50 7.44 -0.08
CA LEU A 57 -15.88 7.00 0.08
C LEU A 57 -16.32 7.22 1.52
N GLN A 58 -17.59 7.54 1.70
CA GLN A 58 -18.26 7.53 2.99
C GLN A 58 -18.58 6.10 3.46
N LEU A 59 -19.04 5.96 4.70
CA LEU A 59 -19.44 4.66 5.28
C LEU A 59 -20.59 3.99 4.54
N ASN A 60 -21.49 4.78 3.94
CA ASN A 60 -22.59 4.32 3.09
C ASN A 60 -22.13 3.99 1.65
N THR A 61 -20.82 4.00 1.38
CA THR A 61 -20.18 3.76 0.07
C THR A 61 -20.39 4.83 -1.01
N SER A 62 -21.03 5.96 -0.69
CA SER A 62 -21.09 7.08 -1.63
C SER A 62 -19.73 7.77 -1.79
N PRO A 63 -19.44 8.40 -2.95
CA PRO A 63 -18.24 9.23 -3.11
C PRO A 63 -18.14 10.33 -2.06
N ASP A 64 -16.96 10.52 -1.49
CA ASP A 64 -16.69 11.64 -0.58
C ASP A 64 -16.03 12.80 -1.35
N GLU A 65 -16.85 13.78 -1.75
CA GLU A 65 -16.38 14.96 -2.47
C GLU A 65 -15.44 15.85 -1.64
N THR A 66 -15.53 15.81 -0.30
CA THR A 66 -14.72 16.64 0.60
C THR A 66 -13.26 16.19 0.66
N SER A 67 -13.02 14.90 0.37
CA SER A 67 -11.69 14.27 0.27
C SER A 67 -10.94 14.61 -1.03
N SER A 68 -11.62 15.25 -1.99
CA SER A 68 -11.05 15.63 -3.28
C SER A 68 -9.84 16.53 -3.07
N ASN A 69 -8.71 16.12 -3.63
CA ASN A 69 -7.43 16.78 -3.44
C ASN A 69 -6.76 17.11 -4.78
N PHE A 70 -6.04 18.22 -4.78
CA PHE A 70 -5.18 18.69 -5.86
C PHE A 70 -3.76 18.85 -5.33
N ILE A 71 -2.76 18.69 -6.19
CA ILE A 71 -1.37 18.93 -5.84
C ILE A 71 -0.98 20.31 -6.37
N CYS A 72 -0.57 21.20 -5.47
CA CYS A 72 -0.04 22.51 -5.83
C CYS A 72 1.33 22.38 -6.53
N PRO A 73 1.68 23.31 -7.43
CA PRO A 73 3.00 23.31 -8.08
C PRO A 73 4.14 23.36 -7.06
N VAL A 74 5.24 22.64 -7.32
CA VAL A 74 6.49 22.83 -6.60
C VAL A 74 7.16 24.08 -7.14
N LEU A 75 7.34 25.09 -6.28
CA LEU A 75 7.95 26.36 -6.66
C LEU A 75 9.46 26.37 -6.39
N GLN A 76 9.90 25.62 -5.38
CA GLN A 76 11.31 25.47 -5.05
C GLN A 76 11.61 24.10 -4.41
N GLY A 77 12.68 23.45 -4.89
CA GLY A 77 13.11 22.12 -4.47
C GLY A 77 12.44 21.00 -5.27
N GLU A 78 12.34 19.80 -4.69
CA GLU A 78 11.76 18.61 -5.32
C GLU A 78 10.79 17.88 -4.38
N LYS A 79 9.70 17.37 -4.95
CA LYS A 79 8.68 16.58 -4.23
C LYS A 79 8.74 15.11 -4.64
N TRP A 80 9.21 14.28 -3.72
CA TRP A 80 9.14 12.83 -3.82
C TRP A 80 8.02 12.31 -2.93
N PHE A 81 7.14 11.47 -3.48
CA PHE A 81 6.06 10.84 -2.73
C PHE A 81 5.75 9.45 -3.28
N ALA A 82 5.26 8.56 -2.43
CA ALA A 82 4.71 7.27 -2.81
C ALA A 82 3.22 7.23 -2.49
N THR A 83 2.45 6.48 -3.27
CA THR A 83 1.01 6.34 -3.08
C THR A 83 0.63 4.87 -2.97
N LYS A 84 -0.01 4.48 -1.87
CA LYS A 84 -0.63 3.15 -1.71
C LYS A 84 -2.14 3.29 -1.81
N LEU A 85 -2.73 2.54 -2.74
CA LEU A 85 -4.18 2.48 -2.95
C LEU A 85 -4.76 1.23 -2.29
N TYR A 86 -5.92 1.41 -1.67
CA TYR A 86 -6.71 0.37 -1.04
C TYR A 86 -8.09 0.34 -1.70
N HIS A 87 -8.38 -0.76 -2.37
CA HIS A 87 -9.64 -0.98 -3.07
C HIS A 87 -10.63 -1.74 -2.17
N LEU A 88 -11.93 -1.54 -2.38
CA LEU A 88 -12.97 -2.26 -1.61
C LEU A 88 -13.04 -3.75 -1.96
N ARG A 89 -12.54 -4.11 -3.14
CA ARG A 89 -12.43 -5.47 -3.62
C ARG A 89 -10.99 -5.67 -4.08
N ALA A 90 -10.59 -6.92 -4.20
CA ALA A 90 -9.42 -7.23 -5.00
C ALA A 90 -9.59 -6.55 -6.36
N ILE A 91 -8.58 -5.82 -6.80
CA ILE A 91 -8.48 -5.55 -8.24
C ILE A 91 -8.32 -6.94 -8.84
N ASP A 92 -9.12 -7.29 -9.84
CA ASP A 92 -8.92 -8.50 -10.64
C ASP A 92 -7.58 -8.35 -11.38
N GLY A 93 -6.49 -8.49 -10.64
CA GLY A 93 -5.19 -8.77 -11.18
C GLY A 93 -5.23 -10.23 -11.55
N GLU A 94 -4.80 -10.53 -12.78
CA GLU A 94 -3.98 -11.70 -13.03
C GLU A 94 -3.31 -12.10 -11.72
N LYS A 95 -3.52 -13.36 -11.31
CA LYS A 95 -2.57 -14.00 -10.43
C LYS A 95 -1.23 -13.59 -11.00
N VAL A 96 -0.44 -12.84 -10.24
CA VAL A 96 0.99 -12.79 -10.48
C VAL A 96 1.40 -14.22 -10.24
N SER A 97 1.25 -15.06 -11.28
CA SER A 97 2.11 -16.18 -11.49
C SER A 97 3.47 -15.53 -11.43
N SER A 98 4.11 -15.68 -10.27
CA SER A 98 5.55 -15.79 -10.25
C SER A 98 5.89 -16.63 -11.46
N GLU A 99 6.43 -15.99 -12.49
CA GLU A 99 7.01 -16.66 -13.65
C GLU A 99 8.20 -17.45 -13.14
N SER A 100 7.89 -18.59 -12.53
CA SER A 100 8.58 -19.83 -12.72
C SER A 100 7.56 -20.73 -13.40
N GLU A 101 7.37 -20.54 -14.71
CA GLU A 101 6.85 -21.58 -15.60
C GLU A 101 7.86 -22.74 -15.63
N SER A 102 7.82 -23.52 -14.56
CA SER A 102 7.95 -24.98 -14.54
C SER A 102 7.43 -25.37 -13.16
N GLY A 103 6.15 -25.74 -13.09
CA GLY A 103 5.50 -26.23 -11.87
C GLY A 103 6.05 -27.60 -11.46
N ASP A 104 7.36 -27.72 -11.34
CA ASP A 104 7.99 -28.84 -10.68
C ASP A 104 7.81 -28.61 -9.19
N CYS A 105 6.91 -29.39 -8.60
CA CYS A 105 6.78 -29.47 -7.17
C CYS A 105 8.09 -30.00 -6.61
N ILE A 106 8.88 -29.09 -6.05
CA ILE A 106 10.17 -29.34 -5.41
C ILE A 106 10.05 -29.11 -3.91
N ASP A 107 10.98 -29.71 -3.18
CA ASP A 107 11.22 -29.31 -1.80
C ASP A 107 12.12 -28.08 -1.81
N GLU A 108 11.80 -27.09 -0.97
CA GLU A 108 12.58 -25.87 -0.79
C GLU A 108 13.81 -26.09 0.08
N GLU A 109 13.80 -27.14 0.92
CA GLU A 109 14.86 -27.46 1.87
C GLU A 109 15.43 -28.87 1.65
N ASP A 110 16.75 -29.00 1.72
CA ASP A 110 17.45 -30.29 1.58
C ASP A 110 17.07 -31.30 2.67
N SER A 111 16.56 -30.82 3.81
CA SER A 111 16.14 -31.64 4.95
C SER A 111 14.72 -32.19 4.84
N CYS A 112 13.94 -31.77 3.84
CA CYS A 112 12.55 -32.20 3.66
C CYS A 112 12.37 -33.74 3.64
N PRO A 113 13.22 -34.56 2.98
CA PRO A 113 13.08 -36.01 3.01
C PRO A 113 13.27 -36.59 4.41
N TYR A 114 14.20 -36.02 5.18
CA TYR A 114 14.45 -36.44 6.55
C TYR A 114 13.27 -36.09 7.46
N TRP A 115 12.76 -34.85 7.38
CA TRP A 115 11.59 -34.43 8.16
C TRP A 115 10.32 -35.20 7.81
N ALA A 116 10.08 -35.45 6.52
CA ALA A 116 8.97 -36.31 6.09
C ALA A 116 9.10 -37.73 6.68
N ALA A 117 10.31 -38.31 6.69
CA ALA A 117 10.56 -39.60 7.32
C ALA A 117 10.35 -39.60 8.85
N GLN A 118 10.45 -38.44 9.51
CA GLN A 118 10.13 -38.26 10.93
C GLN A 118 8.64 -37.99 11.20
N GLY A 119 7.80 -37.97 10.17
CA GLY A 119 6.36 -37.72 10.28
C GLY A 119 6.01 -36.24 10.47
N GLU A 120 6.85 -35.32 9.98
CA GLU A 120 6.57 -33.89 10.05
C GLU A 120 5.43 -33.47 9.12
N CYS A 121 5.08 -34.26 8.11
CA CYS A 121 3.92 -33.98 7.26
C CYS A 121 2.61 -33.95 8.06
N GLU A 122 2.49 -34.78 9.09
CA GLU A 122 1.33 -34.84 9.98
C GLU A 122 1.50 -33.95 11.22
N LYS A 123 2.72 -33.85 11.77
CA LYS A 123 3.00 -33.05 12.97
C LYS A 123 3.09 -31.55 12.68
N ASN A 124 3.58 -31.18 11.50
CA ASN A 124 3.80 -29.82 11.05
C ASN A 124 3.29 -29.58 9.61
N PRO A 125 1.98 -29.83 9.35
CA PRO A 125 1.41 -29.75 8.01
C PRO A 125 1.45 -28.32 7.44
N HIS A 126 1.37 -27.28 8.29
CA HIS A 126 1.39 -25.90 7.81
C HIS A 126 2.74 -25.53 7.17
N TYR A 127 3.86 -25.98 7.74
CA TYR A 127 5.17 -25.73 7.17
C TYR A 127 5.46 -26.69 6.01
N MET A 128 5.16 -27.98 6.19
CA MET A 128 5.53 -29.01 5.21
C MET A 128 4.65 -29.01 3.96
N ILE A 129 3.33 -28.87 4.13
CA ILE A 129 2.31 -28.97 3.06
C ILE A 129 1.80 -27.58 2.66
N GLY A 130 1.53 -26.73 3.65
CA GLY A 130 1.01 -25.38 3.46
C GLY A 130 -0.47 -25.23 3.78
N THR A 131 -1.03 -24.11 3.36
CA THR A 131 -2.44 -23.70 3.50
C THR A 131 -2.96 -23.13 2.18
N PRO A 132 -4.26 -22.78 2.05
CA PRO A 132 -4.77 -22.19 0.81
C PRO A 132 -4.04 -20.92 0.35
N ASP A 133 -3.41 -20.20 1.29
CA ASP A 133 -2.71 -18.94 1.04
C ASP A 133 -1.17 -19.09 1.03
N TYR A 134 -0.63 -20.30 1.30
CA TYR A 134 0.81 -20.55 1.42
C TYR A 134 1.18 -21.96 0.94
N TYR A 135 2.13 -22.07 0.01
CA TYR A 135 2.69 -23.36 -0.38
C TYR A 135 3.74 -23.78 0.66
N GLY A 136 3.57 -24.95 1.27
CA GLY A 136 4.54 -25.47 2.23
C GLY A 136 5.88 -25.79 1.57
N ALA A 137 6.94 -25.76 2.37
CA ALA A 137 8.32 -25.92 1.93
C ALA A 137 8.68 -27.34 1.48
N CYS A 138 7.94 -28.36 1.90
CA CYS A 138 8.33 -29.78 1.74
C CYS A 138 7.26 -30.63 1.03
N ARG A 139 6.53 -30.03 0.10
CA ARG A 139 5.37 -30.66 -0.56
C ARG A 139 5.73 -31.90 -1.37
N LYS A 140 6.94 -31.95 -1.95
CA LYS A 140 7.42 -33.12 -2.70
C LYS A 140 7.71 -34.28 -1.76
N SER A 141 8.43 -34.04 -0.66
CA SER A 141 8.70 -35.04 0.37
C SER A 141 7.43 -35.53 1.05
N CYS A 142 6.42 -34.66 1.23
CA CYS A 142 5.11 -35.05 1.74
C CYS A 142 4.14 -35.62 0.68
N LYS A 143 4.58 -35.76 -0.58
CA LYS A 143 3.79 -36.35 -1.68
C LYS A 143 2.43 -35.68 -1.89
N VAL A 144 2.41 -34.36 -1.75
CA VAL A 144 1.21 -33.49 -1.87
C VAL A 144 1.35 -32.47 -3.02
N CYS A 145 2.26 -32.79 -3.93
CA CYS A 145 2.17 -32.44 -5.34
C CYS A 145 1.02 -33.27 -5.95
#